data_AF-A0A661K9X5-F1
#
_entry.id   AF-A0A661K9X5-F1
#
_cell.length_a   1.000
_cell.length_b   1.000
_cell.length_c   1.000
_cell.angle_alpha   90.00
_cell.angle_beta   90.00
_cell.angle_gamma   90.00
#
_symmetry.space_group_name_H-M   'P 1'
#
loop_
_entity.id
_entity.type
_entity.pdbx_description
1 polymer ?
#
loop_
_entity_poly.entity_id
_entity_poly.type
_entity_poly.pdbx_seq_one_letter_code
_entity_poly.pdbx_strand_id
1 'polypeptide(L)'
;MSSEKLKNLKKFEEKVYQCMKCGFCMFFCPVYQEIFMEPYVARGRNVLAMDLLEGADFDWKHLESRFSKCLTCNRCAQFCPAKVEVATITFAARADIVEAKGLPLAKEVVFKKLLNRRELFGKVVR
;
A
#
# COMPACT_ATOMS: atom_id res chain seq x y z
N MET A 1 -19.44 -4.91 -2.37
CA MET A 1 -18.61 -5.82 -3.21
C MET A 1 -17.93 -6.88 -2.35
N SER A 2 -17.70 -8.10 -2.88
CA SER A 2 -17.32 -9.29 -2.10
C SER A 2 -16.10 -9.07 -1.19
N SER A 3 -16.35 -9.28 0.11
CA SER A 3 -15.43 -9.50 1.24
C SER A 3 -14.13 -10.27 0.89
N GLU A 4 -14.17 -11.07 -0.16
CA GLU A 4 -13.11 -11.99 -0.60
C GLU A 4 -11.92 -11.28 -1.29
N LYS A 5 -12.12 -10.09 -1.86
CA LYS A 5 -11.07 -9.36 -2.62
C LYS A 5 -10.05 -8.61 -1.75
N LEU A 6 -10.29 -8.48 -0.45
CA LEU A 6 -9.45 -7.70 0.48
C LEU A 6 -8.88 -8.57 1.60
N LYS A 7 -8.53 -9.82 1.27
CA LYS A 7 -8.08 -10.82 2.25
C LYS A 7 -6.85 -10.35 3.02
N ASN A 8 -5.91 -9.65 2.37
CA ASN A 8 -4.69 -9.23 3.03
C ASN A 8 -4.92 -7.99 3.90
N LEU A 9 -5.72 -7.02 3.44
CA LEU A 9 -6.06 -5.83 4.22
C LEU A 9 -6.86 -6.17 5.48
N LYS A 10 -7.79 -7.13 5.39
CA LYS A 10 -8.59 -7.61 6.53
C LYS A 10 -7.76 -8.16 7.69
N LYS A 11 -6.58 -8.74 7.42
CA LYS A 11 -5.67 -9.22 8.48
C LYS A 11 -5.17 -8.10 9.41
N PHE A 12 -5.27 -6.85 8.98
CA PHE A 12 -4.78 -5.68 9.70
C PHE A 12 -5.88 -4.66 9.98
N GLU A 13 -7.14 -5.10 9.96
CA GLU A 13 -8.33 -4.27 10.18
C GLU A 13 -8.25 -3.47 11.49
N GLU A 14 -7.85 -4.11 12.60
CA GLU A 14 -7.67 -3.43 13.88
C GLU A 14 -6.68 -2.25 13.80
N LYS A 15 -5.59 -2.41 13.03
CA LYS A 15 -4.58 -1.35 12.85
C LYS A 15 -5.14 -0.20 12.02
N VAL A 16 -6.00 -0.49 11.05
CA VAL A 16 -6.65 0.54 10.23
C VAL A 16 -7.50 1.45 11.13
N TYR A 17 -8.31 0.87 12.01
CA TYR A 17 -9.22 1.62 12.90
C TYR A 17 -8.54 2.38 14.05
N GLN A 18 -7.25 2.16 14.32
CA GLN A 18 -6.49 2.95 15.30
C GLN A 18 -6.31 4.42 14.91
N CYS A 19 -6.53 4.79 13.64
CA CYS A 19 -6.26 6.13 13.16
C CYS A 19 -7.28 7.17 13.68
N MET A 20 -6.83 8.09 14.53
CA MET A 20 -7.60 9.24 15.01
C MET A 20 -7.68 10.44 14.03
N LYS A 21 -7.26 10.27 12.77
CA LYS A 21 -7.35 11.26 11.68
C LYS A 21 -6.68 12.65 11.94
N CYS A 22 -5.73 12.74 12.87
CA CYS A 22 -5.08 13.99 13.29
C CYS A 22 -4.19 14.70 12.24
N GLY A 23 -3.70 13.99 11.22
CA GLY A 23 -2.94 14.60 10.12
C GLY A 23 -1.43 14.77 10.32
N PHE A 24 -0.89 14.50 11.52
CA PHE A 24 0.57 14.60 11.84
C PHE A 24 1.48 13.94 10.79
N CYS A 25 1.02 12.84 10.22
CA CYS A 25 1.77 12.11 9.20
C CYS A 25 2.13 12.93 7.94
N MET A 26 1.40 14.01 7.62
CA MET A 26 1.68 14.84 6.45
C MET A 26 3.01 15.58 6.59
N PHE A 27 3.28 16.11 7.78
CA PHE A 27 4.48 16.90 8.06
C PHE A 27 5.76 16.09 7.82
N PHE A 28 5.71 14.78 8.07
CA PHE A 28 6.87 13.89 7.98
C PHE A 28 6.91 13.07 6.67
N CYS A 29 5.92 13.22 5.79
CA CYS A 29 5.84 12.42 4.57
C CYS A 29 6.60 13.11 3.43
N PRO A 30 7.70 12.51 2.91
CA PRO A 30 8.43 13.12 1.79
C PRO A 30 7.59 13.17 0.51
N VAL A 31 6.68 12.21 0.33
CA VAL A 31 5.74 12.19 -0.82
C VAL A 31 4.80 13.40 -0.78
N TYR A 32 4.42 13.85 0.42
CA TYR A 32 3.56 15.03 0.55
C TYR A 32 4.29 16.31 0.16
N GLN A 33 5.59 16.39 0.44
CA GLN A 33 6.42 17.55 0.09
C GLN A 33 6.59 17.72 -1.43
N GLU A 34 6.37 16.66 -2.21
CA GLU A 34 6.42 16.72 -3.67
C GLU A 34 5.03 16.87 -4.30
N ILE A 35 4.05 16.11 -3.80
CA ILE A 35 2.73 15.97 -4.46
C ILE A 35 1.71 16.95 -3.87
N PHE A 36 1.88 17.39 -2.63
CA PHE A 36 0.96 18.28 -1.89
C PHE A 36 -0.50 17.82 -1.81
N MET A 37 -0.77 16.54 -2.09
CA MET A 37 -2.10 15.95 -2.04
C MET A 37 -2.24 14.97 -0.87
N GLU A 38 -3.20 15.27 0.00
CA GLU A 38 -3.49 14.51 1.22
C GLU A 38 -3.83 13.03 1.00
N PRO A 39 -4.53 12.62 -0.08
CA PRO A 39 -4.81 11.20 -0.31
C PRO A 39 -3.57 10.33 -0.54
N TYR A 40 -2.41 10.94 -0.79
CA TYR A 40 -1.11 10.26 -0.95
C TYR A 40 -0.29 10.24 0.34
N VAL A 41 -0.86 10.61 1.48
CA VAL A 41 -0.21 10.51 2.79
C VAL A 41 -0.78 9.37 3.62
N ALA A 42 -0.21 9.14 4.79
CA ALA A 42 -0.60 8.02 5.64
C ALA A 42 -2.06 8.08 6.08
N ARG A 43 -2.55 9.26 6.49
CA ARG A 43 -3.95 9.47 6.86
C ARG A 43 -4.89 9.17 5.71
N GLY A 44 -4.65 9.75 4.53
CA GLY A 44 -5.46 9.50 3.34
C GLY A 44 -5.51 8.02 2.96
N ARG A 45 -4.38 7.30 3.05
CA ARG A 45 -4.34 5.84 2.85
C ARG A 45 -5.13 5.05 3.89
N ASN A 46 -5.06 5.45 5.15
CA ASN A 46 -5.83 4.79 6.21
C ASN A 46 -7.33 5.01 6.03
N VAL A 47 -7.77 6.23 5.69
CA VAL A 47 -9.18 6.50 5.41
C VAL A 47 -9.65 5.63 4.24
N LEU A 48 -8.88 5.54 3.16
CA LEU A 48 -9.21 4.64 2.06
C LEU A 48 -9.24 3.17 2.45
N ALA A 49 -8.35 2.73 3.34
CA ALA A 49 -8.37 1.38 3.86
C ALA A 49 -9.62 1.12 4.71
N MET A 50 -10.08 2.09 5.51
CA MET A 50 -11.34 2.01 6.25
C MET A 50 -12.51 1.87 5.27
N ASP A 51 -12.63 2.78 4.31
CA ASP A 51 -13.73 2.80 3.34
C ASP A 51 -13.80 1.46 2.58
N LEU A 52 -12.65 0.91 2.18
CA LEU A 52 -12.56 -0.40 1.54
C LEU A 52 -13.04 -1.56 2.43
N LEU A 53 -12.70 -1.54 3.72
CA LEU A 53 -13.13 -2.56 4.68
C LEU A 53 -14.64 -2.44 4.98
N GLU A 54 -15.17 -1.22 4.99
CA GLU A 54 -16.60 -0.92 5.13
C GLU A 54 -17.41 -1.27 3.85
N GLY A 55 -16.73 -1.66 2.77
CA GLY A 55 -17.36 -2.16 1.56
C GLY A 55 -17.65 -1.09 0.51
N ALA A 56 -17.05 0.10 0.63
CA ALA A 56 -17.14 1.15 -0.37
C ALA A 56 -16.55 0.70 -1.72
N ASP A 57 -17.18 1.15 -2.81
CA ASP A 57 -16.71 0.87 -4.15
C ASP A 57 -15.53 1.79 -4.51
N PHE A 58 -14.52 1.22 -5.15
CA PHE A 58 -13.33 1.94 -5.59
C PHE A 58 -12.85 1.49 -6.96
N ASP A 59 -12.30 2.45 -7.72
CA ASP A 59 -11.50 2.15 -8.91
C ASP A 59 -10.12 1.65 -8.51
N TRP A 60 -9.76 0.45 -8.98
CA TRP A 60 -8.46 -0.16 -8.77
C TRP A 60 -7.29 0.70 -9.27
N LYS A 61 -7.47 1.49 -10.34
CA LYS A 61 -6.41 2.40 -10.81
C LYS A 61 -6.16 3.53 -9.80
N HIS A 62 -7.22 4.06 -9.22
CA HIS A 62 -7.13 5.09 -8.18
C HIS A 62 -6.45 4.56 -6.92
N LEU A 63 -6.84 3.36 -6.50
CA LEU A 63 -6.26 2.69 -5.35
C LEU A 63 -4.76 2.41 -5.56
N GLU A 64 -4.41 1.85 -6.72
CA GLU A 64 -3.02 1.64 -7.13
C GLU A 64 -2.22 2.93 -7.10
N SER A 65 -2.74 4.03 -7.65
CA SER A 65 -2.05 5.33 -7.67
C SER A 65 -1.69 5.82 -6.27
N ARG A 66 -2.60 5.68 -5.29
CA ARG A 66 -2.42 6.20 -3.92
C ARG A 66 -1.50 5.31 -3.07
N PHE A 67 -1.63 3.99 -3.20
CA PHE A 67 -0.82 3.04 -2.44
C PHE A 67 0.57 2.82 -3.05
N SER A 68 0.73 2.86 -4.38
CA SER A 68 2.04 2.67 -5.05
C SER A 68 3.04 3.77 -4.75
N LYS A 69 2.60 5.02 -4.55
CA LYS A 69 3.49 6.16 -4.26
C LYS A 69 4.05 6.17 -2.83
N CYS A 70 3.58 5.30 -1.95
CA CYS A 70 4.15 5.18 -0.60
C CYS A 70 5.59 4.62 -0.67
N LEU A 71 6.58 5.33 -0.14
CA LEU A 71 7.95 4.81 -0.08
C LEU A 71 8.15 3.75 1.01
N THR A 72 7.13 3.48 1.83
CA THR A 72 7.19 2.52 2.94
C THR A 72 8.34 2.78 3.93
N CYS A 73 8.75 4.06 4.07
CA CYS A 73 9.87 4.48 4.92
C CYS A 73 9.56 4.55 6.42
N ASN A 74 8.33 4.22 6.84
CA ASN A 74 7.86 4.22 8.22
C ASN A 74 7.93 5.53 9.03
N ARG A 75 8.37 6.64 8.43
CA ARG A 75 8.44 7.95 9.15
C ARG A 75 7.10 8.37 9.75
N CYS A 76 6.00 8.13 9.03
CA CYS A 76 4.66 8.44 9.53
C CYS A 76 4.27 7.65 10.78
N ALA A 77 4.71 6.40 10.92
CA ALA A 77 4.43 5.57 12.10
C ALA A 77 5.27 6.00 13.30
N GLN A 78 6.55 6.38 13.07
CA GLN A 78 7.44 6.84 14.14
C GLN A 78 6.92 8.07 14.89
N PHE A 79 6.29 9.01 14.17
CA PHE A 79 5.73 10.23 14.76
C PHE A 79 4.20 10.15 14.98
N CYS A 80 3.59 8.97 14.84
CA CYS A 80 2.16 8.82 15.03
C CYS A 80 1.82 8.72 16.53
N PRO A 81 0.98 9.61 17.09
CA PRO A 81 0.55 9.48 18.49
C PRO A 81 -0.26 8.21 18.74
N ALA A 82 -1.05 7.78 17.74
CA ALA A 82 -1.82 6.54 17.77
C ALA A 82 -1.01 5.30 17.34
N LYS A 83 0.28 5.46 17.01
CA LYS A 83 1.21 4.38 16.61
C LYS A 83 0.70 3.50 15.45
N VAL A 84 -0.06 4.07 14.52
CA VAL A 84 -0.62 3.30 13.41
C VAL A 84 0.47 2.85 12.43
N GLU A 85 0.54 1.54 12.19
CA GLU A 85 1.51 0.92 11.28
C GLU A 85 1.08 1.01 9.81
N VAL A 86 1.12 2.23 9.26
CA VAL A 86 0.62 2.51 7.92
C VAL A 86 1.38 1.75 6.82
N ALA A 87 2.67 1.46 7.00
CA ALA A 87 3.41 0.67 6.02
C ALA A 87 2.85 -0.75 5.89
N THR A 88 2.50 -1.39 7.01
CA THR A 88 1.87 -2.72 7.05
C THR A 88 0.53 -2.71 6.29
N ILE A 89 -0.31 -1.71 6.58
CA ILE A 89 -1.58 -1.48 5.89
C ILE A 89 -1.35 -1.26 4.38
N THR A 90 -0.31 -0.48 4.03
CA THR A 90 0.05 -0.21 2.63
C THR A 90 0.50 -1.48 1.90
N PHE A 91 1.31 -2.33 2.54
CA PHE A 91 1.73 -3.61 1.96
C PHE A 91 0.54 -4.54 1.73
N ALA A 92 -0.36 -4.63 2.70
CA ALA A 92 -1.57 -5.44 2.59
C ALA A 92 -2.47 -4.98 1.44
N ALA A 93 -2.73 -3.67 1.34
CA ALA A 93 -3.49 -3.10 0.23
C ALA A 93 -2.81 -3.34 -1.13
N ARG A 94 -1.48 -3.22 -1.21
CA ARG A 94 -0.73 -3.53 -2.45
C ARG A 94 -0.86 -5.00 -2.86
N ALA A 95 -0.85 -5.92 -1.89
CA ALA A 95 -1.05 -7.34 -2.17
C ALA A 95 -2.44 -7.59 -2.75
N ASP A 96 -3.48 -7.03 -2.14
CA ASP A 96 -4.86 -7.17 -2.65
C ASP A 96 -5.04 -6.54 -4.05
N ILE A 97 -4.41 -5.38 -4.32
CA ILE A 97 -4.41 -4.77 -5.66
C ILE A 97 -3.77 -5.70 -6.69
N VAL A 98 -2.64 -6.33 -6.35
CA VAL A 98 -1.92 -7.25 -7.25
C VAL A 98 -2.71 -8.54 -7.45
N GLU A 99 -3.36 -9.08 -6.42
CA GLU A 99 -4.26 -10.24 -6.54
C GLU A 99 -5.46 -9.93 -7.45
N ALA A 100 -6.01 -8.70 -7.36
CA ALA A 100 -7.16 -8.30 -8.17
C ALA A 100 -6.81 -7.96 -9.64
N LYS A 101 -5.68 -7.28 -9.89
CA LYS A 101 -5.31 -6.79 -11.23
C LYS A 101 -4.29 -7.68 -11.96
N GLY A 102 -3.54 -8.50 -11.23
CA GLY A 102 -2.32 -9.13 -11.72
C GLY A 102 -1.12 -8.17 -11.76
N LEU A 103 0.06 -8.73 -12.03
CA LEU A 103 1.28 -7.96 -12.25
C LEU A 103 1.41 -7.57 -13.73
N PRO A 104 2.02 -6.42 -14.04
CA PRO A 104 2.47 -6.12 -15.39
C PRO A 104 3.41 -7.21 -15.91
N LEU A 105 3.29 -7.58 -17.20
CA LEU A 105 4.03 -8.70 -17.81
C LEU A 105 5.53 -8.67 -17.53
N ALA A 106 6.16 -7.49 -17.63
CA ALA A 106 7.58 -7.33 -17.34
C ALA A 106 7.93 -7.71 -15.90
N LYS A 107 7.14 -7.25 -14.92
CA LYS A 107 7.34 -7.58 -13.49
C LYS A 107 7.06 -9.05 -13.24
N GLU A 108 6.04 -9.62 -13.87
CA GLU A 108 5.72 -11.04 -13.73
C GLU A 108 6.86 -11.93 -14.24
N VAL A 109 7.41 -11.64 -15.41
CA VAL A 109 8.55 -12.38 -15.96
C VAL A 109 9.77 -12.25 -15.04
N VAL A 110 10.08 -11.05 -14.57
CA VAL A 110 11.20 -10.84 -13.65
C VAL A 110 10.99 -11.63 -12.36
N PHE A 111 9.86 -11.47 -11.68
CA PHE A 111 9.64 -12.08 -10.37
C PHE A 111 9.42 -13.60 -10.45
N LYS A 112 8.69 -14.11 -11.44
CA LYS A 112 8.36 -15.56 -11.51
C LYS A 112 9.37 -16.38 -12.30
N LYS A 113 9.99 -15.82 -13.35
CA LYS A 113 10.87 -16.57 -14.26
C LYS A 113 12.36 -16.25 -14.08
N LEU A 114 12.73 -14.98 -13.92
CA LEU A 114 14.13 -14.57 -13.80
C LEU A 114 14.66 -14.80 -12.37
N LEU A 115 14.02 -14.18 -11.36
CA LEU A 115 14.49 -14.26 -9.96
C LEU A 115 14.39 -15.67 -9.38
N ASN A 116 13.41 -16.47 -9.83
CA ASN A 116 13.24 -17.84 -9.37
C ASN A 116 14.28 -18.82 -9.96
N ARG A 117 15.07 -18.39 -10.95
CA ARG A 117 16.11 -19.20 -11.60
C ARG A 117 17.48 -18.58 -11.38
N ARG A 118 18.18 -19.00 -10.32
CA ARG A 118 19.49 -18.48 -9.90
C ARG A 118 20.51 -18.38 -11.05
N GLU A 119 20.59 -19.40 -11.90
CA GLU A 119 21.52 -19.40 -13.04
C GLU A 119 21.18 -18.34 -14.10
N LEU A 120 19.90 -18.16 -14.41
CA LEU A 120 19.45 -17.13 -15.36
C LEU A 120 19.68 -15.74 -14.78
N PHE A 121 19.34 -15.53 -13.50
CA PHE A 121 19.60 -14.27 -12.82
C PHE A 121 21.09 -13.90 -12.85
N GLY A 122 21.97 -14.86 -12.53
CA GLY A 122 23.41 -14.64 -12.56
C GLY A 122 24.00 -14.38 -13.95
N LYS A 123 23.37 -14.88 -15.03
CA LYS A 123 23.77 -14.60 -16.41
C LYS A 123 23.24 -13.27 -16.96
N VAL A 124 22.14 -12.76 -16.42
CA VAL A 124 21.46 -11.55 -16.92
C VAL A 124 21.93 -10.28 -16.21
N VAL A 125 22.29 -10.36 -14.93
CA VAL A 125 22.72 -9.20 -14.12
C VAL A 125 24.23 -8.92 -14.22
N ARG A 126 24.98 -9.88 -14.75
CA ARG A 126 26.44 -9.80 -14.93
C ARG A 126 26.77 -9.33 -16.34
#